data_AF-A0A0D3E4A8-F1
#
_entry.id   AF-A0A0D3E4A8-F1
#
_cell.length_a   1.000
_cell.length_b   1.000
_cell.length_c   1.000
_cell.angle_alpha   90.00
_cell.angle_beta   90.00
_cell.angle_gamma   90.00
#
_symmetry.space_group_name_H-M   'P 1'
#
loop_
_entity.id
_entity.type
_entity.pdbx_description
1 polymer ?
#
loop_
_entity_poly.entity_id
_entity_poly.type
_entity_poly.pdbx_seq_one_letter_code
_entity_poly.pdbx_strand_id
1 'polypeptide(L)'
;MEQAKTEVEKKVSRLLKFLQNKNKIPRDSKRELLAIATDLQEHCQSLYSSIDDFQQDLDPTRSGGRSKVQSRVASSEDIENLVEQGSKLEALRNEAEEKEHALALRVKELERELGEAKAECDRRKGDLEEEIEMKAGESKQLGEMNKGLRSQISGLKLVLKETGDEISTLVNKFGKSELGLTSRIEDLKCQLRNLEQEIGFLRERNAELTGSFQVKRVEDKERVNGLMDQVSSLKHELESLRNKKVEQVTEKDMQGRSVEQETDKERNKLNEEIDHLREENKELHTRITELESSQMEREIKNTDENEDKSKKLDAELSHQKKLAKEQDDVINRLSEKVKDQERLVKEQKETIDKFSEDLKQSKRWSLGSSRDSKLNPNAIEKKIEEIAEDFRMKIEDHIRILYRRIHVAEQIHLESKNEYIKIRDIVQENKETRESLLFYQTHFKRIKDTWEKGYTRSTKKLEEAEEHTGRVARLAKEIDSAKIWVCEKKSELETLAAKLECGEAQETLLKEKLSKLEKKLAEEGTEKLSLAKVVTKFEARIKELEINVKGREIELLSLGEEKREAIRQLCVLVDYQRDRYDDLKKSVLKVSLKT
;
A
#
# COMPACT_ATOMS: atom_id res chain seq x y z
N MET A 1 32.96 1.40 124.07
CA MET A 1 31.71 1.37 123.30
C MET A 1 31.43 2.71 122.61
N GLU A 2 31.63 3.84 123.30
CA GLU A 2 31.38 5.19 122.78
C GLU A 2 32.13 5.58 121.49
N GLN A 3 33.36 5.09 121.31
CA GLN A 3 34.10 5.30 120.05
C GLN A 3 33.49 4.56 118.85
N ALA A 4 32.89 3.38 119.06
CA ALA A 4 32.24 2.62 118.00
C ALA A 4 30.87 3.24 117.63
N LYS A 5 30.13 3.75 118.62
CA LYS A 5 28.88 4.52 118.45
C LYS A 5 29.09 5.74 117.54
N THR A 6 30.09 6.56 117.87
CA THR A 6 30.40 7.78 117.10
C THR A 6 30.99 7.51 115.70
N GLU A 7 31.63 6.36 115.46
CA GLU A 7 32.17 5.99 114.15
C GLU A 7 31.08 5.53 113.17
N VAL A 8 30.10 4.75 113.65
CA VAL A 8 28.95 4.30 112.88
C VAL A 8 28.06 5.47 112.47
N GLU A 9 27.74 6.39 113.40
CA GLU A 9 26.96 7.59 113.09
C GLU A 9 27.63 8.50 112.05
N LYS A 10 28.97 8.64 112.09
CA LYS A 10 29.73 9.40 111.09
C LYS A 10 29.68 8.73 109.70
N LYS A 11 29.74 7.41 109.63
CA LYS A 11 29.67 6.64 108.36
C LYS A 11 28.27 6.73 107.75
N VAL A 12 27.21 6.57 108.55
CA VAL A 12 25.81 6.70 108.11
C VAL A 12 25.51 8.14 107.64
N SER A 13 25.98 9.16 108.38
CA SER A 13 25.84 10.58 108.01
C SER A 13 26.56 10.94 106.70
N ARG A 14 27.72 10.31 106.42
CA ARG A 14 28.41 10.49 105.12
C ARG A 14 27.64 9.85 103.97
N LEU A 15 27.01 8.70 104.21
CA LEU A 15 26.24 7.95 103.20
C LEU A 15 24.96 8.70 102.80
N LEU A 16 24.26 9.30 103.77
CA LEU A 16 23.10 10.17 103.53
C LEU A 16 23.46 11.43 102.73
N LYS A 17 24.56 12.12 103.07
CA LYS A 17 25.05 13.28 102.31
C LYS A 17 25.45 12.92 100.88
N PHE A 18 26.03 11.73 100.68
CA PHE A 18 26.43 11.25 99.36
C PHE A 18 25.21 10.91 98.47
N LEU A 19 24.17 10.31 99.06
CA LEU A 19 22.92 10.00 98.35
C LEU A 19 22.12 11.27 98.00
N GLN A 20 22.07 12.27 98.88
CA GLN A 20 21.41 13.55 98.60
C GLN A 20 22.07 14.32 97.44
N ASN A 21 23.40 14.36 97.38
CA ASN A 21 24.14 15.21 96.44
C ASN A 21 24.45 14.59 95.06
N LYS A 22 24.23 13.28 94.83
CA LYS A 22 24.45 12.66 93.50
C LYS A 22 23.19 12.70 92.62
N ASN A 23 23.33 13.25 91.42
CA ASN A 23 22.27 13.38 90.40
C ASN A 23 22.23 12.24 89.37
N LYS A 24 23.15 11.27 89.45
CA LYS A 24 23.26 10.14 88.50
C LYS A 24 22.46 8.89 88.91
N ILE A 25 21.72 8.93 90.03
CA ILE A 25 20.90 7.80 90.51
C ILE A 25 19.47 8.00 90.00
N PRO A 26 18.83 6.99 89.37
CA PRO A 26 17.42 7.05 88.98
C PRO A 26 16.51 7.50 90.14
N ARG A 27 15.50 8.33 89.86
CA ARG A 27 14.72 9.05 90.89
C ARG A 27 14.05 8.10 91.89
N ASP A 28 13.53 6.98 91.42
CA ASP A 28 12.84 5.98 92.25
C ASP A 28 13.83 5.21 93.13
N SER A 29 14.95 4.74 92.56
CA SER A 29 16.03 4.10 93.32
C SER A 29 16.68 5.04 94.33
N LYS A 30 16.77 6.34 94.04
CA LYS A 30 17.26 7.36 94.98
C LYS A 30 16.32 7.54 96.17
N ARG A 31 15.00 7.47 95.94
CA ARG A 31 13.98 7.55 97.00
C ARG A 31 14.00 6.33 97.89
N GLU A 32 14.11 5.13 97.32
CA GLU A 32 14.22 3.88 98.07
C GLU A 32 15.52 3.82 98.89
N LEU A 33 16.66 4.19 98.29
CA LEU A 33 17.94 4.22 99.01
C LEU A 33 17.97 5.26 100.13
N LEU A 34 17.31 6.41 99.95
CA LEU A 34 17.16 7.40 101.03
C LEU A 34 16.27 6.89 102.15
N ALA A 35 15.17 6.19 101.82
CA ALA A 35 14.29 5.59 102.82
C ALA A 35 15.04 4.54 103.66
N ILE A 36 15.76 3.62 103.00
CA ILE A 36 16.56 2.57 103.67
C ILE A 36 17.68 3.19 104.53
N ALA A 37 18.37 4.22 104.03
CA ALA A 37 19.44 4.88 104.78
C ALA A 37 18.93 5.65 106.01
N THR A 38 17.70 6.19 105.93
CA THR A 38 17.05 6.91 107.05
C THR A 38 16.55 5.91 108.10
N ASP A 39 15.93 4.82 107.66
CA ASP A 39 15.47 3.72 108.52
C ASP A 39 16.64 3.07 109.29
N LEU A 40 17.79 2.87 108.63
CA LEU A 40 19.01 2.39 109.29
C LEU A 40 19.52 3.38 110.35
N GLN A 41 19.40 4.69 110.12
CA GLN A 41 19.79 5.70 111.09
C GLN A 41 18.87 5.68 112.33
N GLU A 42 17.56 5.55 112.13
CA GLU A 42 16.58 5.43 113.22
C GLU A 42 16.81 4.15 114.04
N HIS A 43 17.08 3.03 113.37
CA HIS A 43 17.43 1.78 114.04
C HIS A 43 18.73 1.87 114.85
N CYS A 44 19.77 2.54 114.34
CA CYS A 44 20.99 2.79 115.12
C CYS A 44 20.71 3.66 116.37
N GLN A 45 19.87 4.70 116.25
CA GLN A 45 19.51 5.58 117.37
C GLN A 45 18.67 4.87 118.44
N SER A 46 17.73 4.03 118.02
CA SER A 46 16.92 3.20 118.93
C SER A 46 17.81 2.19 119.69
N LEU A 47 18.75 1.56 118.98
CA LEU A 47 19.68 0.60 119.58
C LEU A 47 20.63 1.27 120.59
N TYR A 48 21.08 2.50 120.30
CA TYR A 48 21.87 3.27 121.27
C TYR A 48 21.06 3.72 122.49
N SER A 49 19.77 4.03 122.33
CA SER A 49 18.90 4.36 123.47
C SER A 49 18.72 3.14 124.39
N SER A 50 18.51 1.95 123.81
CA SER A 50 18.42 0.71 124.58
C SER A 50 19.72 0.36 125.33
N ILE A 51 20.89 0.65 124.74
CA ILE A 51 22.18 0.44 125.40
C ILE A 51 22.38 1.42 126.56
N ASP A 52 21.96 2.69 126.40
CA ASP A 52 22.03 3.70 127.46
C ASP A 52 21.07 3.34 128.62
N ASP A 53 19.91 2.75 128.35
CA ASP A 53 18.98 2.22 129.37
C ASP A 53 19.58 1.03 130.14
N PHE A 54 20.25 0.09 129.45
CA PHE A 54 20.93 -1.04 130.10
C PHE A 54 22.14 -0.60 130.96
N GLN A 55 22.72 0.58 130.71
CA GLN A 55 23.80 1.13 131.54
C GLN A 55 23.28 1.87 132.78
N GLN A 56 22.00 2.29 132.83
CA GLN A 56 21.37 2.84 134.05
C GLN A 56 20.98 1.76 135.07
N ASP A 57 20.71 0.53 134.64
CA ASP A 57 20.31 -0.59 135.50
C ASP A 57 21.47 -1.24 136.31
N LEU A 58 22.71 -0.79 136.13
CA LEU A 58 23.91 -1.42 136.73
C LEU A 58 24.57 -0.62 137.86
N ASP A 59 23.88 0.34 138.50
CA ASP A 59 24.42 1.13 139.62
C ASP A 59 23.75 0.77 140.98
N PRO A 60 24.36 -0.05 141.87
CA PRO A 60 23.73 -0.44 143.12
C PRO A 60 24.16 0.46 144.28
N THR A 61 23.25 1.34 144.74
CA THR A 61 23.35 2.03 146.04
C THR A 61 22.25 1.58 147.01
N ARG A 62 22.61 0.65 147.91
CA ARG A 62 22.28 0.56 149.36
C ARG A 62 20.83 0.23 149.85
N SER A 63 20.84 -0.71 150.82
CA SER A 63 19.85 -1.03 151.89
C SER A 63 18.65 -1.93 151.50
N GLY A 64 18.19 -2.93 152.27
CA GLY A 64 18.51 -3.44 153.60
C GLY A 64 17.23 -3.99 154.28
N GLY A 65 17.30 -5.19 154.89
CA GLY A 65 16.32 -5.70 155.88
C GLY A 65 15.59 -7.01 155.49
N ARG A 66 15.99 -8.20 156.03
CA ARG A 66 15.50 -8.90 157.25
C ARG A 66 14.03 -9.35 157.18
N SER A 67 13.71 -10.64 157.30
CA SER A 67 13.76 -11.45 158.54
C SER A 67 13.65 -12.96 158.18
N LYS A 68 14.54 -13.86 158.64
CA LYS A 68 14.76 -14.44 159.99
C LYS A 68 13.73 -15.51 160.37
N VAL A 69 14.12 -16.79 160.33
CA VAL A 69 13.87 -17.77 161.42
C VAL A 69 15.11 -18.68 161.53
N GLN A 70 15.50 -18.92 162.77
CA GLN A 70 16.74 -19.51 163.27
C GLN A 70 16.34 -20.57 164.29
N SER A 71 17.21 -21.56 164.56
CA SER A 71 17.49 -22.19 165.88
C SER A 71 17.75 -23.70 165.71
N ARG A 72 18.65 -24.40 166.41
CA ARG A 72 19.82 -24.13 167.28
C ARG A 72 20.34 -25.52 167.70
N VAL A 73 21.65 -25.67 167.90
CA VAL A 73 22.32 -26.89 168.43
C VAL A 73 22.47 -26.78 169.96
N ALA A 74 22.32 -27.90 170.69
CA ALA A 74 22.90 -28.11 172.03
C ALA A 74 22.96 -29.62 172.38
N SER A 75 23.88 -29.96 173.29
CA SER A 75 24.50 -31.27 173.56
C SER A 75 24.01 -31.94 174.87
N SER A 76 24.23 -33.27 174.94
CA SER A 76 24.43 -34.21 176.07
C SER A 76 23.32 -34.55 177.10
N GLU A 77 23.15 -35.88 177.26
CA GLU A 77 22.70 -36.70 178.42
C GLU A 77 21.28 -36.54 178.99
N ASP A 78 20.40 -37.52 178.76
CA ASP A 78 20.17 -38.67 179.67
C ASP A 78 19.09 -39.63 179.11
N ILE A 79 19.26 -40.92 179.43
CA ILE A 79 18.54 -42.08 178.90
C ILE A 79 17.18 -42.23 179.60
N GLU A 80 16.09 -42.02 178.84
CA GLU A 80 14.77 -42.71 178.93
C GLU A 80 13.71 -41.95 178.10
N ASN A 81 13.86 -41.88 176.77
CA ASN A 81 12.77 -41.50 175.83
C ASN A 81 13.06 -41.85 174.35
N LEU A 82 13.88 -42.90 174.11
CA LEU A 82 14.40 -43.28 172.79
C LEU A 82 13.41 -44.01 171.87
N VAL A 83 12.22 -44.39 172.36
CA VAL A 83 11.25 -45.18 171.56
C VAL A 83 10.31 -44.29 170.72
N GLU A 84 10.08 -43.03 171.13
CA GLU A 84 9.11 -42.13 170.49
C GLU A 84 9.74 -41.14 169.48
N GLN A 85 11.07 -41.00 169.49
CA GLN A 85 11.82 -40.25 168.45
C GLN A 85 12.24 -41.12 167.27
N GLY A 86 12.49 -42.42 167.48
CA GLY A 86 12.77 -43.38 166.40
C GLY A 86 11.61 -43.48 165.41
N SER A 87 10.38 -43.49 165.91
CA SER A 87 9.15 -43.51 165.11
C SER A 87 8.95 -42.22 164.28
N LYS A 88 9.42 -41.05 164.75
CA LYS A 88 9.40 -39.79 163.97
C LYS A 88 10.50 -39.73 162.90
N LEU A 89 11.70 -40.23 163.19
CA LEU A 89 12.78 -40.30 162.20
C LEU A 89 12.48 -41.33 161.10
N GLU A 90 11.85 -42.45 161.45
CA GLU A 90 11.42 -43.46 160.49
C GLU A 90 10.28 -42.96 159.58
N ALA A 91 9.34 -42.17 160.12
CA ALA A 91 8.33 -41.49 159.31
C ALA A 91 8.93 -40.48 158.33
N LEU A 92 9.89 -39.66 158.76
CA LEU A 92 10.61 -38.70 157.89
C LEU A 92 11.45 -39.40 156.83
N ARG A 93 12.06 -40.55 157.16
CA ARG A 93 12.81 -41.38 156.22
C ARG A 93 11.88 -41.97 155.16
N ASN A 94 10.74 -42.53 155.55
CA ASN A 94 9.76 -43.06 154.62
C ASN A 94 9.20 -41.94 153.70
N GLU A 95 8.93 -40.75 154.25
CA GLU A 95 8.49 -39.59 153.45
C GLU A 95 9.59 -39.10 152.47
N ALA A 96 10.86 -39.17 152.87
CA ALA A 96 11.99 -38.86 152.00
C ALA A 96 12.17 -39.90 150.89
N GLU A 97 12.05 -41.19 151.21
CA GLU A 97 12.09 -42.30 150.24
C GLU A 97 10.91 -42.25 149.26
N GLU A 98 9.71 -41.90 149.73
CA GLU A 98 8.54 -41.65 148.88
C GLU A 98 8.76 -40.44 147.94
N LYS A 99 9.33 -39.34 148.45
CA LYS A 99 9.68 -38.17 147.63
C LYS A 99 10.78 -38.50 146.62
N GLU A 100 11.78 -39.29 146.99
CA GLU A 100 12.85 -39.74 146.09
C GLU A 100 12.30 -40.64 144.99
N HIS A 101 11.42 -41.59 145.33
CA HIS A 101 10.73 -42.43 144.36
C HIS A 101 9.84 -41.59 143.42
N ALA A 102 9.10 -40.61 143.96
CA ALA A 102 8.28 -39.70 143.16
C ALA A 102 9.12 -38.82 142.20
N LEU A 103 10.28 -38.32 142.67
CA LEU A 103 11.23 -37.58 141.84
C LEU A 103 11.85 -38.48 140.77
N ALA A 104 12.21 -39.71 141.09
CA ALA A 104 12.75 -40.68 140.12
C ALA A 104 11.72 -41.02 139.03
N LEU A 105 10.44 -41.16 139.39
CA LEU A 105 9.36 -41.29 138.42
C LEU A 105 9.23 -40.03 137.55
N ARG A 106 9.32 -38.84 138.14
CA ARG A 106 9.26 -37.58 137.37
C ARG A 106 10.45 -37.40 136.42
N VAL A 107 11.64 -37.82 136.81
CA VAL A 107 12.82 -37.81 135.93
C VAL A 107 12.63 -38.77 134.76
N LYS A 108 12.17 -40.00 135.00
CA LYS A 108 11.86 -40.96 133.92
C LYS A 108 10.78 -40.44 132.97
N GLU A 109 9.77 -39.76 133.50
CA GLU A 109 8.72 -39.10 132.69
C GLU A 109 9.33 -38.01 131.80
N LEU A 110 10.17 -37.14 132.36
CA LEU A 110 10.85 -36.07 131.60
C LEU A 110 11.83 -36.62 130.57
N GLU A 111 12.53 -37.72 130.86
CA GLU A 111 13.39 -38.42 129.90
C GLU A 111 12.58 -38.99 128.73
N ARG A 112 11.40 -39.57 129.01
CA ARG A 112 10.46 -40.04 127.99
C ARG A 112 9.94 -38.88 127.13
N GLU A 113 9.46 -37.80 127.75
CA GLU A 113 8.99 -36.59 127.06
C GLU A 113 10.10 -35.97 126.18
N LEU A 114 11.33 -35.89 126.69
CA LEU A 114 12.48 -35.41 125.94
C LEU A 114 12.83 -36.33 124.76
N GLY A 115 12.77 -37.65 124.94
CA GLY A 115 12.97 -38.64 123.88
C GLY A 115 11.93 -38.52 122.77
N GLU A 116 10.66 -38.35 123.14
CA GLU A 116 9.56 -38.13 122.19
C GLU A 116 9.69 -36.80 121.45
N ALA A 117 9.99 -35.71 122.16
CA ALA A 117 10.22 -34.40 121.54
C ALA A 117 11.42 -34.40 120.59
N LYS A 118 12.49 -35.11 120.95
CA LYS A 118 13.66 -35.29 120.07
C LYS A 118 13.31 -36.09 118.83
N ALA A 119 12.59 -37.21 118.98
CA ALA A 119 12.16 -38.02 117.85
C ALA A 119 11.20 -37.25 116.91
N GLU A 120 10.29 -36.44 117.45
CA GLU A 120 9.41 -35.55 116.68
C GLU A 120 10.21 -34.47 115.93
N CYS A 121 11.22 -33.88 116.58
CA CYS A 121 12.12 -32.91 115.95
C CYS A 121 12.91 -33.55 114.80
N ASP A 122 13.45 -34.76 114.99
CA ASP A 122 14.19 -35.50 113.97
C ASP A 122 13.29 -35.87 112.78
N ARG A 123 12.03 -36.28 113.02
CA ARG A 123 11.04 -36.52 111.95
C ARG A 123 10.74 -35.26 111.14
N ARG A 124 10.38 -34.17 111.82
CA ARG A 124 10.08 -32.89 111.15
C ARG A 124 11.27 -32.37 110.35
N LYS A 125 12.49 -32.57 110.87
CA LYS A 125 13.71 -32.22 110.15
C LYS A 125 13.83 -33.04 108.86
N GLY A 126 13.61 -34.36 108.92
CA GLY A 126 13.58 -35.23 107.74
C GLY A 126 12.53 -34.81 106.71
N ASP A 127 11.30 -34.55 107.15
CA ASP A 127 10.21 -34.10 106.27
C ASP A 127 10.54 -32.78 105.57
N LEU A 128 11.11 -31.81 106.30
CA LEU A 128 11.55 -30.52 105.73
C LEU A 128 12.73 -30.69 104.76
N GLU A 129 13.67 -31.58 105.04
CA GLU A 129 14.79 -31.90 104.14
C GLU A 129 14.29 -32.51 102.83
N GLU A 130 13.32 -33.43 102.88
CA GLU A 130 12.68 -34.02 101.70
C GLU A 130 11.90 -32.98 100.89
N GLU A 131 11.15 -32.08 101.57
CA GLU A 131 10.45 -30.98 100.89
C GLU A 131 11.42 -30.03 100.17
N ILE A 132 12.56 -29.69 100.80
CA ILE A 132 13.61 -28.88 100.18
C ILE A 132 14.18 -29.59 98.94
N GLU A 133 14.45 -30.88 99.02
CA GLU A 133 14.98 -31.65 97.89
C GLU A 133 13.98 -31.71 96.73
N MET A 134 12.70 -31.97 97.02
CA MET A 134 11.63 -31.94 96.02
C MET A 134 11.52 -30.55 95.35
N LYS A 135 11.50 -29.47 96.14
CA LYS A 135 11.44 -28.10 95.60
C LYS A 135 12.69 -27.70 94.81
N ALA A 136 13.87 -28.16 95.22
CA ALA A 136 15.09 -27.98 94.44
C ALA A 136 15.02 -28.71 93.09
N GLY A 137 14.47 -29.93 93.07
CA GLY A 137 14.21 -30.71 91.86
C GLY A 137 13.22 -30.01 90.91
N GLU A 138 12.08 -29.55 91.42
CA GLU A 138 11.09 -28.76 90.66
C GLU A 138 11.72 -27.50 90.06
N SER A 139 12.48 -26.74 90.86
CA SER A 139 13.16 -25.52 90.39
C SER A 139 14.18 -25.81 89.29
N LYS A 140 14.90 -26.95 89.35
CA LYS A 140 15.85 -27.36 88.31
C LYS A 140 15.13 -27.69 87.01
N GLN A 141 14.05 -28.47 87.07
CA GLN A 141 13.24 -28.82 85.90
C GLN A 141 12.63 -27.58 85.24
N LEU A 142 12.07 -26.65 86.03
CA LEU A 142 11.57 -25.37 85.51
C LEU A 142 12.68 -24.51 84.88
N GLY A 143 13.89 -24.56 85.44
CA GLY A 143 15.07 -23.91 84.87
C GLY A 143 15.44 -24.47 83.49
N GLU A 144 15.41 -25.79 83.32
CA GLU A 144 15.67 -26.46 82.04
C GLU A 144 14.58 -26.16 81.01
N MET A 145 13.29 -26.23 81.39
CA MET A 145 12.17 -25.88 80.51
C MET A 145 12.27 -24.42 80.04
N ASN A 146 12.60 -23.49 80.93
CA ASN A 146 12.79 -22.08 80.58
C ASN A 146 13.97 -21.87 79.62
N LYS A 147 15.06 -22.62 79.75
CA LYS A 147 16.16 -22.58 78.77
C LYS A 147 15.69 -23.07 77.40
N GLY A 148 14.94 -24.17 77.36
CA GLY A 148 14.35 -24.71 76.13
C GLY A 148 13.44 -23.70 75.43
N LEU A 149 12.52 -23.07 76.17
CA LEU A 149 11.62 -22.03 75.65
C LEU A 149 12.37 -20.81 75.13
N ARG A 150 13.42 -20.35 75.84
CA ARG A 150 14.26 -19.23 75.36
C ARG A 150 14.95 -19.56 74.05
N SER A 151 15.48 -20.78 73.91
CA SER A 151 16.09 -21.24 72.65
C SER A 151 15.07 -21.29 71.51
N GLN A 152 13.86 -21.80 71.76
CA GLN A 152 12.78 -21.80 70.77
C GLN A 152 12.37 -20.39 70.35
N ILE A 153 12.19 -19.48 71.31
CA ILE A 153 11.87 -18.07 71.03
C ILE A 153 12.97 -17.42 70.18
N SER A 154 14.24 -17.71 70.47
CA SER A 154 15.36 -17.20 69.66
C SER A 154 15.33 -17.74 68.24
N GLY A 155 15.04 -19.03 68.06
CA GLY A 155 14.89 -19.66 66.74
C GLY A 155 13.74 -19.04 65.94
N LEU A 156 12.56 -18.91 66.55
CA LEU A 156 11.40 -18.27 65.92
C LEU A 156 11.67 -16.82 65.54
N LYS A 157 12.40 -16.07 66.37
CA LYS A 157 12.78 -14.68 66.07
C LYS A 157 13.71 -14.59 64.85
N LEU A 158 14.60 -15.55 64.67
CA LEU A 158 15.50 -15.61 63.52
C LEU A 158 14.73 -15.93 62.24
N VAL A 159 13.85 -16.94 62.27
CA VAL A 159 12.95 -17.28 61.15
C VAL A 159 12.05 -16.10 60.77
N LEU A 160 11.49 -15.39 61.76
CA LEU A 160 10.68 -14.19 61.51
C LEU A 160 11.48 -13.08 60.82
N LYS A 161 12.76 -12.94 61.14
CA LYS A 161 13.63 -11.97 60.49
C LYS A 161 13.92 -12.37 59.04
N GLU A 162 14.31 -13.62 58.81
CA GLU A 162 14.60 -14.15 57.47
C GLU A 162 13.37 -14.07 56.56
N THR A 163 12.20 -14.52 57.04
CA THR A 163 10.94 -14.41 56.30
C THR A 163 10.55 -12.95 56.05
N GLY A 164 10.80 -12.04 57.00
CA GLY A 164 10.60 -10.60 56.82
C GLY A 164 11.49 -10.02 55.72
N ASP A 165 12.77 -10.40 55.68
CA ASP A 165 13.72 -9.99 54.64
C ASP A 165 13.32 -10.55 53.27
N GLU A 166 12.93 -11.83 53.19
CA GLU A 166 12.40 -12.45 51.97
C GLU A 166 11.16 -11.72 51.43
N ILE A 167 10.18 -11.43 52.29
CA ILE A 167 8.99 -10.66 51.94
C ILE A 167 9.41 -9.28 51.41
N SER A 168 10.36 -8.60 52.05
CA SER A 168 10.87 -7.30 51.60
C SER A 168 11.49 -7.38 50.20
N THR A 169 12.27 -8.44 49.90
CA THR A 169 12.81 -8.63 48.55
C THR A 169 11.72 -8.90 47.50
N LEU A 170 10.69 -9.68 47.86
CA LEU A 170 9.56 -9.97 46.97
C LEU A 170 8.74 -8.71 46.69
N VAL A 171 8.39 -7.95 47.73
CA VAL A 171 7.65 -6.68 47.61
C VAL A 171 8.41 -5.71 46.69
N ASN A 172 9.73 -5.60 46.84
CA ASN A 172 10.55 -4.76 45.96
C ASN A 172 10.58 -5.25 44.50
N LYS A 173 10.61 -6.57 44.26
CA LYS A 173 10.53 -7.13 42.90
C LYS A 173 9.17 -6.86 42.26
N PHE A 174 8.08 -7.07 43.00
CA PHE A 174 6.73 -6.78 42.53
C PHE A 174 6.55 -5.29 42.24
N GLY A 175 7.01 -4.39 43.12
CA GLY A 175 6.94 -2.94 42.87
C GLY A 175 7.70 -2.50 41.62
N LYS A 176 8.90 -3.05 41.37
CA LYS A 176 9.64 -2.78 40.12
C LYS A 176 8.90 -3.28 38.88
N SER A 177 8.30 -4.46 38.95
CA SER A 177 7.50 -5.01 37.86
C SER A 177 6.25 -4.18 37.60
N GLU A 178 5.56 -3.74 38.65
CA GLU A 178 4.36 -2.91 38.57
C GLU A 178 4.68 -1.55 37.93
N LEU A 179 5.77 -0.89 38.36
CA LEU A 179 6.24 0.35 37.73
C LEU A 179 6.60 0.15 36.25
N GLY A 180 7.27 -0.95 35.91
CA GLY A 180 7.62 -1.29 34.52
C GLY A 180 6.40 -1.53 33.64
N LEU A 181 5.40 -2.28 34.14
CA LEU A 181 4.14 -2.52 33.44
C LEU A 181 3.34 -1.21 33.29
N THR A 182 3.30 -0.38 34.33
CA THR A 182 2.62 0.92 34.30
C THR A 182 3.23 1.85 33.25
N SER A 183 4.56 1.94 33.20
CA SER A 183 5.28 2.69 32.16
C SER A 183 4.95 2.17 30.75
N ARG A 184 4.94 0.84 30.58
CA ARG A 184 4.62 0.23 29.28
C ARG A 184 3.19 0.49 28.85
N ILE A 185 2.24 0.47 29.78
CA ILE A 185 0.84 0.81 29.51
C ILE A 185 0.72 2.27 29.07
N GLU A 186 1.43 3.20 29.73
CA GLU A 186 1.38 4.61 29.34
C GLU A 186 2.01 4.86 27.96
N ASP A 187 3.12 4.21 27.64
CA ASP A 187 3.72 4.25 26.30
C ASP A 187 2.74 3.74 25.23
N LEU A 188 2.07 2.61 25.49
CA LEU A 188 1.07 2.05 24.57
C LEU A 188 -0.13 2.98 24.41
N LYS A 189 -0.58 3.63 25.49
CA LYS A 189 -1.64 4.67 25.42
C LYS A 189 -1.20 5.86 24.57
N CYS A 190 0.05 6.32 24.69
CA CYS A 190 0.60 7.36 23.82
C CYS A 190 0.58 6.94 22.35
N GLN A 191 1.00 5.71 22.04
CA GLN A 191 0.97 5.18 20.67
C GLN A 191 -0.44 5.10 20.11
N LEU A 192 -1.42 4.63 20.90
CA LEU A 192 -2.82 4.60 20.50
C LEU A 192 -3.35 6.00 20.18
N ARG A 193 -3.10 7.00 21.04
CA ARG A 193 -3.50 8.39 20.78
C ARG A 193 -2.92 8.94 19.47
N ASN A 194 -1.65 8.64 19.18
CA ASN A 194 -1.02 9.09 17.92
C ASN A 194 -1.66 8.41 16.70
N LEU A 195 -1.94 7.11 16.77
CA LEU A 195 -2.62 6.39 15.69
C LEU A 195 -4.05 6.88 15.47
N GLU A 196 -4.78 7.20 16.55
CA GLU A 196 -6.11 7.79 16.48
C GLU A 196 -6.10 9.15 15.77
N GLN A 197 -5.11 9.99 16.06
CA GLN A 197 -4.91 11.27 15.37
C GLN A 197 -4.61 11.08 13.88
N GLU A 198 -3.73 10.14 13.52
CA GLU A 198 -3.40 9.84 12.12
C GLU A 198 -4.63 9.32 11.35
N ILE A 199 -5.42 8.43 11.96
CA ILE A 199 -6.69 7.96 11.39
C ILE A 199 -7.66 9.13 11.18
N GLY A 200 -7.73 10.06 12.13
CA GLY A 200 -8.53 11.29 12.01
C GLY A 200 -8.12 12.13 10.80
N PHE A 201 -6.83 12.41 10.67
CA PHE A 201 -6.27 13.16 9.55
C PHE A 201 -6.54 12.49 8.19
N LEU A 202 -6.31 11.18 8.09
CA LEU A 202 -6.56 10.42 6.86
C LEU A 202 -8.05 10.39 6.49
N ARG A 203 -8.95 10.31 7.47
CA ARG A 203 -10.40 10.38 7.23
C ARG A 203 -10.82 11.74 6.70
N GLU A 204 -10.30 12.83 7.27
CA GLU A 204 -10.59 14.19 6.82
C GLU A 204 -10.10 14.40 5.39
N ARG A 205 -8.85 14.00 5.10
CA ARG A 205 -8.30 14.08 3.73
C ARG A 205 -9.06 13.24 2.71
N ASN A 206 -9.53 12.06 3.08
CA ASN A 206 -10.38 11.25 2.20
C ASN A 206 -11.76 11.89 1.95
N ALA A 207 -12.33 12.55 2.96
CA ALA A 207 -13.59 13.28 2.81
C ALA A 207 -13.41 14.47 1.85
N GLU A 208 -12.33 15.24 2.00
CA GLU A 208 -11.99 16.34 1.09
C GLU A 208 -11.78 15.86 -0.35
N LEU A 209 -10.99 14.80 -0.55
CA LEU A 209 -10.75 14.24 -1.88
C LEU A 209 -12.06 13.77 -2.51
N THR A 210 -12.88 13.04 -1.77
CA THR A 210 -14.20 12.57 -2.25
C THR A 210 -15.10 13.75 -2.61
N GLY A 211 -15.14 14.80 -1.79
CA GLY A 211 -15.85 16.05 -2.09
C GLY A 211 -15.37 16.69 -3.39
N SER A 212 -14.06 16.83 -3.57
CA SER A 212 -13.46 17.42 -4.78
C SER A 212 -13.78 16.62 -6.05
N PHE A 213 -13.81 15.28 -5.96
CA PHE A 213 -14.19 14.42 -7.08
C PHE A 213 -15.66 14.56 -7.44
N GLN A 214 -16.55 14.69 -6.45
CA GLN A 214 -17.97 14.92 -6.73
C GLN A 214 -18.21 16.29 -7.38
N VAL A 215 -17.54 17.34 -6.89
CA VAL A 215 -17.61 18.68 -7.52
C VAL A 215 -17.14 18.60 -8.97
N LYS A 216 -15.94 18.06 -9.24
CA LYS A 216 -15.42 17.90 -10.61
C LYS A 216 -16.33 17.06 -11.49
N ARG A 217 -16.92 15.99 -10.95
CA ARG A 217 -17.87 15.14 -11.70
C ARG A 217 -19.10 15.94 -12.11
N VAL A 218 -19.63 16.81 -11.24
CA VAL A 218 -20.77 17.68 -11.57
C VAL A 218 -20.36 18.71 -12.62
N GLU A 219 -19.22 19.38 -12.45
CA GLU A 219 -18.69 20.35 -13.42
C GLU A 219 -18.46 19.73 -14.81
N ASP A 220 -17.87 18.54 -14.88
CA ASP A 220 -17.67 17.81 -16.13
C ASP A 220 -19.00 17.40 -16.76
N LYS A 221 -19.98 16.99 -15.96
CA LYS A 221 -21.33 16.67 -16.44
C LYS A 221 -22.03 17.90 -17.02
N GLU A 222 -21.93 19.05 -16.35
CA GLU A 222 -22.47 20.32 -16.83
C GLU A 222 -21.78 20.76 -18.13
N ARG A 223 -20.46 20.61 -18.22
CA ARG A 223 -19.69 20.89 -19.44
C ARG A 223 -20.12 19.99 -20.60
N VAL A 224 -20.30 18.69 -20.36
CA VAL A 224 -20.78 17.74 -21.39
C VAL A 224 -22.19 18.10 -21.83
N ASN A 225 -23.09 18.45 -20.91
CA ASN A 225 -24.44 18.91 -21.27
C ASN A 225 -24.39 20.18 -22.12
N GLY A 226 -23.58 21.17 -21.75
CA GLY A 226 -23.41 22.39 -22.55
C GLY A 226 -22.87 22.12 -23.97
N LEU A 227 -21.93 21.17 -24.11
CA LEU A 227 -21.45 20.73 -25.43
C LEU A 227 -22.54 19.96 -26.20
N MET A 228 -23.34 19.14 -25.53
CA MET A 228 -24.46 18.42 -26.13
C MET A 228 -25.50 19.38 -26.70
N ASP A 229 -25.81 20.46 -25.98
CA ASP A 229 -26.73 21.51 -26.42
C ASP A 229 -26.19 22.26 -27.64
N GLN A 230 -24.88 22.55 -27.67
CA GLN A 230 -24.22 23.16 -28.84
C GLN A 230 -24.26 22.23 -30.06
N VAL A 231 -23.90 20.95 -29.88
CA VAL A 231 -23.97 19.95 -30.96
C VAL A 231 -25.39 19.81 -31.49
N SER A 232 -26.39 19.82 -30.61
CA SER A 232 -27.80 19.76 -31.00
C SER A 232 -28.22 20.99 -31.80
N SER A 233 -27.80 22.18 -31.37
CA SER A 233 -28.05 23.44 -32.08
C SER A 233 -27.40 23.44 -33.48
N LEU A 234 -26.12 23.09 -33.57
CA LEU A 234 -25.39 23.00 -34.84
C LEU A 234 -25.99 21.93 -35.77
N LYS A 235 -26.45 20.80 -35.21
CA LYS A 235 -27.15 19.77 -35.99
C LYS A 235 -28.44 20.31 -36.60
N HIS A 236 -29.23 21.06 -35.84
CA HIS A 236 -30.44 21.71 -36.35
C HIS A 236 -30.13 22.76 -37.42
N GLU A 237 -29.08 23.57 -37.25
CA GLU A 237 -28.63 24.52 -38.27
C GLU A 237 -28.18 23.83 -39.56
N LEU A 238 -27.39 22.75 -39.46
CA LEU A 238 -26.98 21.95 -40.62
C LEU A 238 -28.17 21.34 -41.35
N GLU A 239 -29.16 20.80 -40.63
CA GLU A 239 -30.37 20.27 -41.25
C GLU A 239 -31.18 21.38 -41.94
N SER A 240 -31.28 22.56 -41.33
CA SER A 240 -31.93 23.72 -41.96
C SER A 240 -31.22 24.15 -43.25
N LEU A 241 -29.89 24.26 -43.22
CA LEU A 241 -29.09 24.60 -44.40
C LEU A 241 -29.20 23.53 -45.49
N ARG A 242 -29.20 22.25 -45.10
CA ARG A 242 -29.40 21.13 -46.00
C ARG A 242 -30.77 21.21 -46.68
N ASN A 243 -31.83 21.47 -45.93
CA ASN A 243 -33.19 21.62 -46.48
C ASN A 243 -33.27 22.78 -47.47
N LYS A 244 -32.73 23.96 -47.11
CA LYS A 244 -32.64 25.11 -48.03
C LYS A 244 -31.88 24.78 -49.31
N LYS A 245 -30.80 24.00 -49.21
CA LYS A 245 -30.01 23.59 -50.38
C LYS A 245 -30.76 22.59 -51.26
N VAL A 246 -31.50 21.65 -50.66
CA VAL A 246 -32.39 20.73 -51.40
C VAL A 246 -33.45 21.53 -52.14
N GLU A 247 -34.13 22.48 -51.49
CA GLU A 247 -35.12 23.36 -52.13
C GLU A 247 -34.51 24.12 -53.32
N GLN A 248 -33.35 24.76 -53.16
CA GLN A 248 -32.67 25.44 -54.26
C GLN A 248 -32.27 24.50 -55.41
N VAL A 249 -31.84 23.28 -55.11
CA VAL A 249 -31.52 22.29 -56.14
C VAL A 249 -32.78 21.89 -56.89
N THR A 250 -33.89 21.63 -56.18
CA THR A 250 -35.16 21.29 -56.84
C THR A 250 -35.69 22.43 -57.70
N GLU A 251 -35.53 23.69 -57.27
CA GLU A 251 -35.95 24.85 -58.05
C GLU A 251 -35.09 25.04 -59.31
N LYS A 252 -33.76 24.90 -59.18
CA LYS A 252 -32.84 24.93 -60.34
C LYS A 252 -33.09 23.77 -61.31
N ASP A 253 -33.42 22.59 -60.81
CA ASP A 253 -33.74 21.43 -61.63
C ASP A 253 -35.05 21.65 -62.41
N MET A 254 -36.07 22.22 -61.77
CA MET A 254 -37.31 22.62 -62.44
C MET A 254 -37.07 23.70 -63.51
N GLN A 255 -36.25 24.71 -63.22
CA GLN A 255 -35.83 25.71 -64.23
C GLN A 255 -35.04 25.06 -65.37
N GLY A 256 -34.12 24.14 -65.07
CA GLY A 256 -33.37 23.37 -66.05
C GLY A 256 -34.28 22.62 -67.02
N ARG A 257 -35.25 21.86 -66.50
CA ARG A 257 -36.25 21.15 -67.32
C ARG A 257 -37.08 22.11 -68.18
N SER A 258 -37.46 23.27 -67.64
CA SER A 258 -38.23 24.27 -68.40
C SER A 258 -37.41 24.85 -69.55
N VAL A 259 -36.13 25.17 -69.33
CA VAL A 259 -35.22 25.65 -70.39
C VAL A 259 -35.00 24.56 -71.43
N GLU A 260 -34.76 23.33 -70.99
CA GLU A 260 -34.55 22.17 -71.87
C GLU A 260 -35.77 21.95 -72.78
N GLN A 261 -36.98 22.01 -72.22
CA GLN A 261 -38.22 21.92 -72.97
C GLN A 261 -38.40 23.07 -73.97
N GLU A 262 -37.99 24.30 -73.63
CA GLU A 262 -38.05 25.45 -74.53
C GLU A 262 -37.03 25.31 -75.68
N THR A 263 -35.80 24.87 -75.38
CA THR A 263 -34.78 24.61 -76.39
C THR A 263 -35.17 23.46 -77.32
N ASP A 264 -35.86 22.43 -76.82
CA ASP A 264 -36.36 21.34 -77.65
C ASP A 264 -37.48 21.81 -78.59
N LYS A 265 -38.39 22.69 -78.12
CA LYS A 265 -39.39 23.31 -79.00
C LYS A 265 -38.74 24.14 -80.09
N GLU A 266 -37.74 24.96 -79.77
CA GLU A 266 -37.00 25.75 -80.76
C GLU A 266 -36.24 24.86 -81.74
N ARG A 267 -35.59 23.80 -81.25
CA ARG A 267 -34.89 22.82 -82.08
C ARG A 267 -35.84 22.12 -83.05
N ASN A 268 -37.03 21.74 -82.59
CA ASN A 268 -38.04 21.13 -83.44
C ASN A 268 -38.51 22.09 -84.54
N LYS A 269 -38.77 23.37 -84.22
CA LYS A 269 -39.12 24.39 -85.22
C LYS A 269 -38.03 24.59 -86.27
N LEU A 270 -36.77 24.72 -85.84
CA LEU A 270 -35.64 24.82 -86.75
C LEU A 270 -35.49 23.58 -87.62
N ASN A 271 -35.76 22.38 -87.07
CA ASN A 271 -35.70 21.16 -87.84
C ASN A 271 -36.81 21.10 -88.90
N GLU A 272 -38.03 21.51 -88.55
CA GLU A 272 -39.13 21.66 -89.52
C GLU A 272 -38.77 22.65 -90.64
N GLU A 273 -38.13 23.78 -90.32
CA GLU A 273 -37.63 24.75 -91.30
C GLU A 273 -36.52 24.18 -92.18
N ILE A 274 -35.55 23.45 -91.60
CA ILE A 274 -34.50 22.74 -92.34
C ILE A 274 -35.11 21.73 -93.31
N ASP A 275 -36.11 20.96 -92.88
CA ASP A 275 -36.76 19.96 -93.72
C ASP A 275 -37.55 20.62 -94.86
N HIS A 276 -38.22 21.75 -94.60
CA HIS A 276 -38.85 22.56 -95.65
C HIS A 276 -37.82 23.07 -96.68
N LEU A 277 -36.71 23.66 -96.22
CA LEU A 277 -35.64 24.17 -97.10
C LEU A 277 -34.93 23.04 -97.86
N ARG A 278 -34.83 21.83 -97.29
CA ARG A 278 -34.34 20.64 -97.98
C ARG A 278 -35.28 20.23 -99.10
N GLU A 279 -36.59 20.27 -98.87
CA GLU A 279 -37.58 19.93 -99.88
C GLU A 279 -37.56 20.95 -101.03
N GLU A 280 -37.52 22.24 -100.71
CA GLU A 280 -37.36 23.31 -101.70
C GLU A 280 -36.05 23.15 -102.50
N ASN A 281 -34.93 22.80 -101.84
CA ASN A 281 -33.68 22.50 -102.55
C ASN A 281 -33.80 21.28 -103.48
N LYS A 282 -34.55 20.23 -103.10
CA LYS A 282 -34.81 19.09 -104.00
C LYS A 282 -35.65 19.52 -105.20
N GLU A 283 -36.68 20.34 -104.99
CA GLU A 283 -37.48 20.90 -106.08
C GLU A 283 -36.63 21.74 -107.02
N LEU A 284 -35.77 22.61 -106.49
CA LEU A 284 -34.83 23.38 -107.30
C LEU A 284 -33.84 22.48 -108.05
N HIS A 285 -33.30 21.43 -107.41
CA HIS A 285 -32.42 20.47 -108.07
C HIS A 285 -33.13 19.71 -109.20
N THR A 286 -34.36 19.23 -108.99
CA THR A 286 -35.15 18.61 -110.08
C THR A 286 -35.38 19.59 -111.22
N ARG A 287 -35.67 20.86 -110.92
CA ARG A 287 -35.81 21.90 -111.93
C ARG A 287 -34.51 22.16 -112.72
N ILE A 288 -33.36 22.16 -112.05
CA ILE A 288 -32.05 22.26 -112.70
C ILE A 288 -31.84 21.08 -113.65
N THR A 289 -32.11 19.84 -113.21
CA THR A 289 -31.96 18.65 -114.07
C THR A 289 -32.90 18.65 -115.28
N GLU A 290 -34.13 19.16 -115.13
CA GLU A 290 -35.08 19.35 -116.24
C GLU A 290 -34.58 20.39 -117.26
N LEU A 291 -34.01 21.50 -116.77
CA LEU A 291 -33.43 22.55 -117.61
C LEU A 291 -32.19 22.05 -118.36
N GLU A 292 -31.30 21.32 -117.68
CA GLU A 292 -30.14 20.67 -118.28
C GLU A 292 -30.56 19.67 -119.36
N SER A 293 -31.58 18.85 -119.10
CA SER A 293 -32.13 17.90 -120.08
C SER A 293 -32.73 18.62 -121.30
N SER A 294 -33.50 19.69 -121.08
CA SER A 294 -34.07 20.52 -122.15
C SER A 294 -33.00 21.31 -122.94
N GLN A 295 -31.86 21.58 -122.31
CA GLN A 295 -30.71 22.20 -122.97
C GLN A 295 -29.95 21.17 -123.81
N MET A 296 -29.72 19.96 -123.29
CA MET A 296 -29.15 18.83 -124.02
C MET A 296 -29.98 18.49 -125.27
N GLU A 297 -31.33 18.45 -125.16
CA GLU A 297 -32.21 18.23 -126.31
C GLU A 297 -32.11 19.33 -127.37
N ARG A 298 -31.98 20.59 -126.97
CA ARG A 298 -31.73 21.71 -127.90
C ARG A 298 -30.37 21.59 -128.59
N GLU A 299 -29.34 21.18 -127.86
CA GLU A 299 -28.01 20.95 -128.43
C GLU A 299 -28.03 19.81 -129.47
N ILE A 300 -28.72 18.70 -129.18
CA ILE A 300 -28.91 17.59 -130.14
C ILE A 300 -29.67 18.05 -131.39
N LYS A 301 -30.75 18.82 -131.21
CA LYS A 301 -31.53 19.34 -132.34
C LYS A 301 -30.70 20.30 -133.22
N ASN A 302 -29.84 21.12 -132.61
CA ASN A 302 -28.94 22.00 -133.34
C ASN A 302 -27.84 21.22 -134.08
N THR A 303 -27.34 20.09 -133.54
CA THR A 303 -26.39 19.23 -134.25
C THR A 303 -27.04 18.53 -135.44
N ASP A 304 -28.27 18.04 -135.30
CA ASP A 304 -29.01 17.41 -136.39
C ASP A 304 -29.34 18.42 -137.51
N GLU A 305 -29.75 19.64 -137.16
CA GLU A 305 -29.97 20.72 -138.14
C GLU A 305 -28.69 21.14 -138.86
N ASN A 306 -27.52 21.08 -138.20
CA ASN A 306 -26.23 21.33 -138.85
C ASN A 306 -25.80 20.17 -139.75
N GLU A 307 -26.08 18.92 -139.37
CA GLU A 307 -25.79 17.75 -140.18
C GLU A 307 -26.66 17.72 -141.46
N ASP A 308 -27.93 18.10 -141.37
CA ASP A 308 -28.83 18.22 -142.53
C ASP A 308 -28.45 19.38 -143.47
N LYS A 309 -27.95 20.50 -142.92
CA LYS A 309 -27.37 21.59 -143.74
C LYS A 309 -26.10 21.15 -144.47
N SER A 310 -25.27 20.32 -143.84
CA SER A 310 -24.07 19.73 -144.45
C SER A 310 -24.42 18.81 -145.62
N LYS A 311 -25.38 17.88 -145.42
CA LYS A 311 -25.86 16.96 -146.47
C LYS A 311 -26.51 17.71 -147.65
N LYS A 312 -27.14 18.87 -147.40
CA LYS A 312 -27.75 19.72 -148.45
C LYS A 312 -26.71 20.48 -149.28
N LEU A 313 -25.62 20.94 -148.68
CA LEU A 313 -24.47 21.56 -149.37
C LEU A 313 -23.71 20.55 -150.26
N ASP A 314 -23.58 19.30 -149.82
CA ASP A 314 -22.93 18.24 -150.61
C ASP A 314 -23.74 17.85 -151.87
N ALA A 315 -25.07 17.90 -151.80
CA ALA A 315 -25.93 17.68 -152.96
C ALA A 315 -25.84 18.82 -154.00
N GLU A 316 -25.71 20.07 -153.55
CA GLU A 316 -25.55 21.26 -154.41
C GLU A 316 -24.20 21.26 -155.15
N LEU A 317 -23.12 20.84 -154.48
CA LEU A 317 -21.78 20.68 -155.06
C LEU A 317 -21.73 19.61 -156.16
N SER A 318 -22.49 18.52 -156.00
CA SER A 318 -22.58 17.45 -157.00
C SER A 318 -23.33 17.89 -158.28
N HIS A 319 -24.34 18.77 -158.12
CA HIS A 319 -25.08 19.35 -159.23
C HIS A 319 -24.25 20.38 -160.04
N GLN A 320 -23.49 21.26 -159.37
CA GLN A 320 -22.57 22.17 -160.07
C GLN A 320 -21.43 21.44 -160.80
N LYS A 321 -20.94 20.33 -160.25
CA LYS A 321 -19.86 19.54 -160.87
C LYS A 321 -20.29 18.81 -162.16
N LYS A 322 -21.59 18.57 -162.37
CA LYS A 322 -22.14 18.02 -163.62
C LYS A 322 -22.30 19.07 -164.72
N LEU A 323 -22.72 20.29 -164.37
CA LEU A 323 -22.88 21.42 -165.31
C LEU A 323 -21.54 21.90 -165.90
N ALA A 324 -20.45 21.79 -165.15
CA ALA A 324 -19.10 22.14 -165.62
C ALA A 324 -18.56 21.17 -166.70
N LYS A 325 -18.95 19.89 -166.69
CA LYS A 325 -18.53 18.92 -167.72
C LYS A 325 -19.25 19.14 -169.06
N GLU A 326 -20.49 19.59 -169.04
CA GLU A 326 -21.26 19.88 -170.27
C GLU A 326 -20.83 21.19 -170.96
N GLN A 327 -20.22 22.13 -170.21
CA GLN A 327 -19.64 23.36 -170.79
C GLN A 327 -18.28 23.11 -171.48
N ASP A 328 -17.49 22.13 -171.01
CA ASP A 328 -16.15 21.83 -171.57
C ASP A 328 -16.22 21.10 -172.94
N ASP A 329 -17.27 20.30 -173.17
CA ASP A 329 -17.52 19.61 -174.45
C ASP A 329 -17.99 20.57 -175.57
N VAL A 330 -18.56 21.73 -175.22
CA VAL A 330 -18.97 22.78 -176.16
C VAL A 330 -17.79 23.68 -176.57
N ILE A 331 -16.83 23.90 -175.67
CA ILE A 331 -15.62 24.71 -175.92
C ILE A 331 -14.67 24.01 -176.90
N ASN A 332 -14.54 22.68 -176.82
CA ASN A 332 -13.71 21.91 -177.74
C ASN A 332 -14.28 21.86 -179.18
N ARG A 333 -15.62 21.87 -179.34
CA ARG A 333 -16.27 21.93 -180.67
C ARG A 333 -16.21 23.30 -181.35
N LEU A 334 -16.04 24.38 -180.58
CA LEU A 334 -15.88 25.74 -181.12
C LEU A 334 -14.40 26.06 -181.42
N SER A 335 -13.44 25.47 -180.69
CA SER A 335 -12.00 25.63 -180.96
C SER A 335 -11.51 24.97 -182.26
N GLU A 336 -12.20 23.94 -182.77
CA GLU A 336 -11.88 23.34 -184.09
C GLU A 336 -12.41 24.17 -185.27
N LYS A 337 -13.49 24.95 -185.09
CA LYS A 337 -14.05 25.83 -186.15
C LYS A 337 -13.30 27.17 -186.28
N VAL A 338 -12.65 27.66 -185.22
CA VAL A 338 -11.83 28.88 -185.25
C VAL A 338 -10.50 28.65 -185.98
N LYS A 339 -9.91 27.46 -185.89
CA LYS A 339 -8.66 27.12 -186.62
C LYS A 339 -8.82 26.96 -188.14
N ASP A 340 -10.04 26.76 -188.64
CA ASP A 340 -10.31 26.63 -190.08
C ASP A 340 -10.71 27.93 -190.78
N GLN A 341 -10.99 29.02 -190.05
CA GLN A 341 -11.21 30.36 -190.63
C GLN A 341 -9.96 31.28 -190.59
N GLU A 342 -8.93 30.93 -189.81
CA GLU A 342 -7.67 31.69 -189.73
C GLU A 342 -6.63 31.31 -190.81
N ARG A 343 -6.98 30.44 -191.77
CA ARG A 343 -6.10 29.99 -192.87
C ARG A 343 -6.28 30.75 -194.20
N LEU A 344 -7.24 31.68 -194.32
CA LEU A 344 -7.60 32.31 -195.61
C LEU A 344 -7.91 33.83 -195.55
N VAL A 345 -7.38 34.56 -194.56
CA VAL A 345 -7.37 36.06 -194.56
C VAL A 345 -5.95 36.64 -194.40
N LYS A 346 -4.93 35.79 -194.45
CA LYS A 346 -3.53 36.21 -194.59
C LYS A 346 -3.20 36.54 -196.05
N GLU A 347 -3.88 37.53 -196.62
CA GLU A 347 -3.57 38.22 -197.89
C GLU A 347 -4.88 38.91 -198.33
N GLN A 348 -5.11 40.23 -198.28
CA GLN A 348 -4.28 41.41 -198.19
C GLN A 348 -5.25 42.59 -197.95
N LYS A 349 -4.92 43.77 -197.42
CA LYS A 349 -3.69 44.37 -196.89
C LYS A 349 -3.94 45.89 -196.90
N GLU A 350 -3.47 46.57 -195.86
CA GLU A 350 -3.03 47.98 -195.87
C GLU A 350 -4.02 49.05 -196.37
N THR A 351 -4.68 49.70 -195.42
CA THR A 351 -4.77 51.17 -195.34
C THR A 351 -5.22 51.48 -193.92
N ILE A 352 -4.24 51.58 -193.00
CA ILE A 352 -3.73 52.88 -192.51
C ILE A 352 -4.85 53.62 -191.78
N ASP A 353 -4.94 53.38 -190.48
CA ASP A 353 -4.34 54.25 -189.44
C ASP A 353 -5.07 55.59 -189.27
N LYS A 354 -5.58 55.81 -188.05
CA LYS A 354 -5.21 56.93 -187.15
C LYS A 354 -6.36 57.38 -186.23
N PHE A 355 -5.98 57.63 -184.97
CA PHE A 355 -6.66 58.33 -183.87
C PHE A 355 -7.84 57.59 -183.19
N SER A 356 -7.86 57.33 -181.88
CA SER A 356 -7.06 57.83 -180.76
C SER A 356 -6.83 56.76 -179.68
N GLU A 357 -5.57 56.53 -179.31
CA GLU A 357 -5.16 55.95 -178.03
C GLU A 357 -5.39 56.95 -176.90
N ASP A 358 -5.96 56.48 -175.78
CA ASP A 358 -5.86 56.94 -174.39
C ASP A 358 -7.16 56.51 -173.64
N LEU A 359 -7.19 55.98 -172.40
CA LEU A 359 -6.17 55.77 -171.37
C LEU A 359 -6.83 54.99 -170.19
N LYS A 360 -5.99 54.22 -169.46
CA LYS A 360 -6.06 53.75 -168.03
C LYS A 360 -6.87 52.51 -167.66
N GLN A 361 -6.40 51.62 -166.77
CA GLN A 361 -5.16 51.40 -165.96
C GLN A 361 -5.34 49.98 -165.33
N SER A 362 -4.39 49.17 -164.84
CA SER A 362 -2.91 49.10 -164.72
C SER A 362 -2.65 47.69 -164.13
N LYS A 363 -2.00 46.71 -164.81
CA LYS A 363 -0.55 46.35 -164.83
C LYS A 363 0.07 46.04 -163.45
N ARG A 364 0.98 45.05 -163.26
CA ARG A 364 1.94 44.31 -164.15
C ARG A 364 2.54 43.10 -163.35
N TRP A 365 2.76 41.84 -163.79
CA TRP A 365 3.63 41.21 -164.85
C TRP A 365 5.14 41.56 -164.71
N SER A 366 6.20 40.74 -164.90
CA SER A 366 6.45 39.36 -165.40
C SER A 366 7.96 38.97 -165.34
N LEU A 367 8.26 37.65 -165.35
CA LEU A 367 9.18 36.82 -166.19
C LEU A 367 10.53 37.35 -166.77
N GLY A 368 11.61 36.54 -166.70
CA GLY A 368 12.37 36.08 -167.91
C GLY A 368 13.87 36.41 -168.16
N SER A 369 14.71 35.35 -168.07
CA SER A 369 15.99 34.92 -168.71
C SER A 369 16.88 35.75 -169.70
N SER A 370 18.21 35.53 -169.53
CA SER A 370 19.36 35.38 -170.49
C SER A 370 20.02 36.52 -171.29
N ARG A 371 21.39 36.52 -171.20
CA ARG A 371 22.48 36.88 -172.18
C ARG A 371 22.52 38.31 -172.76
N ASP A 372 23.65 39.02 -172.97
CA ASP A 372 25.09 38.70 -173.10
C ASP A 372 25.98 39.97 -172.87
N SER A 373 27.25 39.72 -172.48
CA SER A 373 28.51 40.41 -172.88
C SER A 373 29.07 41.68 -172.16
N LYS A 374 30.32 41.45 -171.64
CA LYS A 374 31.54 42.30 -171.61
C LYS A 374 31.77 43.35 -170.48
N LEU A 375 32.59 43.00 -169.46
CA LEU A 375 33.98 43.47 -169.17
C LEU A 375 34.42 43.30 -167.69
N ASN A 376 35.60 42.67 -167.49
CA ASN A 376 36.60 42.70 -166.37
C ASN A 376 36.25 42.26 -164.90
N PRO A 377 36.83 41.17 -164.34
CA PRO A 377 36.44 40.57 -163.04
C PRO A 377 37.35 40.80 -161.80
N ASN A 378 38.27 41.77 -161.74
CA ASN A 378 39.24 41.86 -160.62
C ASN A 378 38.93 42.87 -159.48
N ALA A 379 37.76 43.50 -159.45
CA ALA A 379 37.43 44.55 -158.45
C ALA A 379 36.27 44.22 -157.50
N ILE A 380 35.47 43.18 -157.78
CA ILE A 380 34.27 42.84 -156.99
C ILE A 380 34.58 41.80 -155.90
N GLU A 381 35.53 40.90 -156.15
CA GLU A 381 35.92 39.82 -155.23
C GLU A 381 36.41 40.33 -153.87
N LYS A 382 37.15 41.44 -153.84
CA LYS A 382 37.66 42.04 -152.58
C LYS A 382 36.58 42.60 -151.64
N LYS A 383 35.39 42.98 -152.13
CA LYS A 383 34.30 43.49 -151.27
C LYS A 383 33.42 42.38 -150.69
N ILE A 384 33.44 41.19 -151.28
CA ILE A 384 32.63 40.05 -150.81
C ILE A 384 33.37 39.33 -149.66
N GLU A 385 34.70 39.27 -149.72
CA GLU A 385 35.55 38.70 -148.65
C GLU A 385 35.46 39.51 -147.34
N GLU A 386 35.48 40.84 -147.42
CA GLU A 386 35.49 41.73 -146.25
C GLU A 386 34.17 41.69 -145.45
N ILE A 387 33.03 41.41 -146.11
CA ILE A 387 31.72 41.27 -145.46
C ILE A 387 31.58 39.90 -144.77
N ALA A 388 32.18 38.84 -145.31
CA ALA A 388 32.10 37.50 -144.73
C ALA A 388 32.87 37.37 -143.41
N GLU A 389 33.98 38.10 -143.26
CA GLU A 389 34.80 38.11 -142.03
C GLU A 389 34.07 38.76 -140.85
N ASP A 390 33.32 39.86 -141.09
CA ASP A 390 32.57 40.56 -140.04
C ASP A 390 31.39 39.71 -139.48
N PHE A 391 30.81 38.83 -140.30
CA PHE A 391 29.79 37.89 -139.84
C PHE A 391 30.36 36.74 -138.99
N ARG A 392 31.55 36.22 -139.33
CA ARG A 392 32.21 35.17 -138.52
C ARG A 392 32.52 35.67 -137.11
N MET A 393 33.08 36.87 -137.00
CA MET A 393 33.47 37.45 -135.71
C MET A 393 32.27 37.66 -134.77
N LYS A 394 31.10 38.05 -135.31
CA LYS A 394 29.85 38.17 -134.54
C LYS A 394 29.31 36.84 -134.01
N ILE A 395 29.47 35.74 -134.75
CA ILE A 395 28.98 34.42 -134.35
C ILE A 395 29.86 33.85 -133.21
N GLU A 396 31.18 33.97 -133.32
CA GLU A 396 32.10 33.51 -132.27
C GLU A 396 31.87 34.24 -130.94
N ASP A 397 31.58 35.53 -130.97
CA ASP A 397 31.22 36.29 -129.76
C ASP A 397 29.92 35.81 -129.11
N HIS A 398 28.89 35.49 -129.89
CA HIS A 398 27.65 34.92 -129.37
C HIS A 398 27.86 33.53 -128.75
N ILE A 399 28.68 32.68 -129.37
CA ILE A 399 29.02 31.36 -128.83
C ILE A 399 29.76 31.50 -127.50
N ARG A 400 30.71 32.42 -127.40
CA ARG A 400 31.48 32.68 -126.16
C ARG A 400 30.59 33.17 -125.02
N ILE A 401 29.60 34.03 -125.30
CA ILE A 401 28.65 34.51 -124.30
C ILE A 401 27.72 33.38 -123.83
N LEU A 402 27.26 32.51 -124.75
CA LEU A 402 26.42 31.36 -124.40
C LEU A 402 27.14 30.36 -123.50
N TYR A 403 28.40 30.03 -123.80
CA TYR A 403 29.19 29.14 -122.94
C TYR A 403 29.34 29.66 -121.51
N ARG A 404 29.58 30.97 -121.35
CA ARG A 404 29.65 31.60 -120.00
C ARG A 404 28.31 31.54 -119.27
N ARG A 405 27.18 31.74 -119.97
CA ARG A 405 25.84 31.65 -119.39
C ARG A 405 25.48 30.24 -118.94
N ILE A 406 25.81 29.22 -119.74
CA ILE A 406 25.56 27.82 -119.39
C ILE A 406 26.34 27.44 -118.13
N HIS A 407 27.63 27.82 -118.06
CA HIS A 407 28.46 27.45 -116.92
C HIS A 407 27.98 28.08 -115.59
N VAL A 408 27.55 29.34 -115.62
CA VAL A 408 26.96 30.00 -114.43
C VAL A 408 25.65 29.33 -114.03
N ALA A 409 24.80 28.95 -114.98
CA ALA A 409 23.55 28.26 -114.69
C ALA A 409 23.78 26.87 -114.07
N GLU A 410 24.75 26.11 -114.58
CA GLU A 410 25.15 24.81 -114.02
C GLU A 410 25.65 24.94 -112.58
N GLN A 411 26.46 25.96 -112.29
CA GLN A 411 26.98 26.19 -110.95
C GLN A 411 25.86 26.54 -109.94
N ILE A 412 24.93 27.41 -110.31
CA ILE A 412 23.76 27.75 -109.47
C ILE A 412 22.89 26.51 -109.20
N HIS A 413 22.71 25.63 -110.19
CA HIS A 413 21.95 24.38 -110.02
C HIS A 413 22.65 23.39 -109.08
N LEU A 414 23.98 23.27 -109.16
CA LEU A 414 24.76 22.43 -108.25
C LEU A 414 24.72 22.96 -106.81
N GLU A 415 24.88 24.27 -106.63
CA GLU A 415 24.78 24.92 -105.32
C GLU A 415 23.38 24.74 -104.71
N SER A 416 22.32 25.00 -105.47
CA SER A 416 20.93 24.81 -105.02
C SER A 416 20.61 23.36 -104.64
N LYS A 417 21.13 22.39 -105.41
CA LYS A 417 20.98 20.95 -105.09
C LYS A 417 21.70 20.59 -103.79
N ASN A 418 22.88 21.18 -103.55
CA ASN A 418 23.67 20.93 -102.35
C ASN A 418 23.02 21.56 -101.10
N GLU A 419 22.47 22.77 -101.21
CA GLU A 419 21.68 23.40 -100.14
C GLU A 419 20.47 22.55 -99.74
N TYR A 420 19.74 22.00 -100.73
CA TYR A 420 18.58 21.14 -100.47
C TYR A 420 18.96 19.87 -99.69
N ILE A 421 20.09 19.24 -100.04
CA ILE A 421 20.60 18.05 -99.36
C ILE A 421 20.93 18.38 -97.90
N LYS A 422 21.66 19.48 -97.64
CA LYS A 422 21.99 19.92 -96.28
C LYS A 422 20.75 20.16 -95.43
N ILE A 423 19.73 20.85 -95.97
CA ILE A 423 18.48 21.13 -95.24
C ILE A 423 17.75 19.82 -94.88
N ARG A 424 17.67 18.87 -95.82
CA ARG A 424 17.03 17.58 -95.58
C ARG A 424 17.74 16.78 -94.48
N ASP A 425 19.06 16.76 -94.48
CA ASP A 425 19.84 16.00 -93.51
C ASP A 425 19.73 16.61 -92.10
N ILE A 426 19.71 17.95 -91.97
CA ILE A 426 19.44 18.66 -90.69
C ILE A 426 18.04 18.33 -90.15
N VAL A 427 17.02 18.26 -91.01
CA VAL A 427 15.65 17.94 -90.60
C VAL A 427 15.56 16.50 -90.08
N GLN A 428 16.27 15.56 -90.70
CA GLN A 428 16.31 14.16 -90.27
C GLN A 428 17.03 13.99 -88.92
N GLU A 429 18.18 14.65 -88.73
CA GLU A 429 18.91 14.66 -87.45
C GLU A 429 18.08 15.27 -86.31
N ASN A 430 17.33 16.35 -86.58
CA ASN A 430 16.41 16.94 -85.62
C ASN A 430 15.22 16.03 -85.24
N LYS A 431 14.81 15.15 -86.15
CA LYS A 431 13.76 14.16 -85.88
C LYS A 431 14.28 13.07 -84.93
N GLU A 432 15.47 12.55 -85.20
CA GLU A 432 16.12 11.51 -84.40
C GLU A 432 16.47 12.00 -82.99
N THR A 433 16.98 13.23 -82.85
CA THR A 433 17.23 13.86 -81.54
C THR A 433 15.95 14.05 -80.74
N ARG A 434 14.83 14.42 -81.38
CA ARG A 434 13.52 14.54 -80.74
C ARG A 434 12.97 13.20 -80.26
N GLU A 435 13.13 12.15 -81.05
CA GLU A 435 12.73 10.78 -80.68
C GLU A 435 13.57 10.26 -79.51
N SER A 436 14.88 10.51 -79.52
CA SER A 436 15.79 10.19 -78.41
C SER A 436 15.42 10.94 -77.12
N LEU A 437 15.06 12.22 -77.22
CA LEU A 437 14.63 13.03 -76.08
C LEU A 437 13.31 12.51 -75.47
N LEU A 438 12.35 12.11 -76.30
CA LEU A 438 11.09 11.48 -75.85
C LEU A 438 11.34 10.13 -75.17
N PHE A 439 12.29 9.34 -75.67
CA PHE A 439 12.70 8.10 -75.03
C PHE A 439 13.27 8.34 -73.63
N TYR A 440 14.22 9.27 -73.49
CA TYR A 440 14.78 9.62 -72.17
C TYR A 440 13.72 10.18 -71.22
N GLN A 441 12.84 11.06 -71.69
CA GLN A 441 11.76 11.62 -70.88
C GLN A 441 10.81 10.53 -70.35
N THR A 442 10.47 9.55 -71.20
CA THR A 442 9.64 8.40 -70.81
C THR A 442 10.35 7.49 -69.81
N HIS A 443 11.66 7.30 -69.97
CA HIS A 443 12.48 6.51 -69.05
C HIS A 443 12.60 7.19 -67.68
N PHE A 444 12.86 8.50 -67.64
CA PHE A 444 12.89 9.29 -66.41
C PHE A 444 11.54 9.27 -65.68
N LYS A 445 10.43 9.35 -66.42
CA LYS A 445 9.09 9.24 -65.82
C LYS A 445 8.88 7.88 -65.14
N ARG A 446 9.29 6.78 -65.80
CA ARG A 446 9.24 5.43 -65.19
C ARG A 446 10.12 5.29 -63.95
N ILE A 447 11.35 5.83 -63.98
CA ILE A 447 12.25 5.84 -62.83
C ILE A 447 11.64 6.61 -61.66
N LYS A 448 11.07 7.79 -61.94
CA LYS A 448 10.41 8.61 -60.92
C LYS A 448 9.22 7.87 -60.29
N ASP A 449 8.36 7.26 -61.09
CA ASP A 449 7.20 6.53 -60.61
C ASP A 449 7.59 5.30 -59.77
N THR A 450 8.66 4.59 -60.15
CA THR A 450 9.18 3.46 -59.36
C THR A 450 9.83 3.92 -58.06
N TRP A 451 10.55 5.03 -58.08
CA TRP A 451 11.15 5.62 -56.89
C TRP A 451 10.10 6.14 -55.90
N GLU A 452 9.06 6.84 -56.36
CA GLU A 452 7.95 7.31 -55.50
C GLU A 452 7.16 6.14 -54.89
N LYS A 453 6.89 5.08 -55.67
CA LYS A 453 6.26 3.85 -55.15
C LYS A 453 7.14 3.13 -54.12
N GLY A 454 8.46 3.13 -54.32
CA GLY A 454 9.41 2.60 -53.36
C GLY A 454 9.43 3.41 -52.06
N TYR A 455 9.47 4.74 -52.17
CA TYR A 455 9.50 5.66 -51.04
C TYR A 455 8.23 5.59 -50.19
N THR A 456 7.05 5.54 -50.82
CA THR A 456 5.75 5.36 -50.14
C THR A 456 5.63 4.01 -49.43
N ARG A 457 6.25 2.95 -49.97
CA ARG A 457 6.32 1.64 -49.29
C ARG A 457 7.26 1.66 -48.08
N SER A 458 8.39 2.34 -48.18
CA SER A 458 9.38 2.45 -47.10
C SER A 458 8.90 3.34 -45.95
N THR A 459 8.18 4.41 -46.25
CA THR A 459 7.58 5.31 -45.25
C THR A 459 6.52 4.60 -44.42
N LYS A 460 5.61 3.83 -45.04
CA LYS A 460 4.64 3.01 -44.30
C LYS A 460 5.29 2.00 -43.36
N LYS A 461 6.36 1.32 -43.82
CA LYS A 461 7.12 0.39 -42.96
C LYS A 461 7.81 1.09 -41.78
N LEU A 462 8.25 2.32 -41.97
CA LEU A 462 8.86 3.13 -40.92
C LEU A 462 7.82 3.53 -39.86
N GLU A 463 6.63 3.95 -40.32
CA GLU A 463 5.50 4.33 -39.46
C GLU A 463 4.98 3.13 -38.65
N GLU A 464 4.88 1.95 -39.27
CA GLU A 464 4.59 0.67 -38.60
C GLU A 464 5.65 0.33 -37.54
N ALA A 465 6.95 0.51 -37.86
CA ALA A 465 8.03 0.27 -36.92
C ALA A 465 8.01 1.25 -35.73
N GLU A 466 7.65 2.50 -35.96
CA GLU A 466 7.51 3.52 -34.92
C GLU A 466 6.35 3.19 -33.96
N GLU A 467 5.22 2.71 -34.49
CA GLU A 467 4.09 2.23 -33.69
C GLU A 467 4.45 0.97 -32.87
N HIS A 468 5.20 0.03 -33.47
CA HIS A 468 5.74 -1.12 -32.75
C HIS A 468 6.68 -0.68 -31.61
N THR A 469 7.51 0.33 -31.84
CA THR A 469 8.39 0.91 -30.82
C THR A 469 7.58 1.53 -29.67
N GLY A 470 6.48 2.23 -29.99
CA GLY A 470 5.54 2.75 -28.99
C GLY A 470 4.84 1.66 -28.18
N ARG A 471 4.45 0.53 -28.82
CA ARG A 471 3.91 -0.65 -28.13
C ARG A 471 4.93 -1.28 -27.18
N VAL A 472 6.17 -1.46 -27.63
CA VAL A 472 7.27 -1.98 -26.80
C VAL A 472 7.54 -1.06 -25.60
N ALA A 473 7.55 0.26 -25.81
CA ALA A 473 7.75 1.22 -24.72
C ALA A 473 6.61 1.19 -23.68
N ARG A 474 5.35 0.99 -24.10
CA ARG A 474 4.23 0.81 -23.18
C ARG A 474 4.34 -0.49 -22.38
N LEU A 475 4.63 -1.59 -23.06
CA LEU A 475 4.85 -2.89 -22.40
C LEU A 475 6.02 -2.82 -21.41
N ALA A 476 7.12 -2.13 -21.75
CA ALA A 476 8.24 -1.93 -20.84
C ALA A 476 7.82 -1.19 -19.55
N LYS A 477 7.02 -0.12 -19.66
CA LYS A 477 6.49 0.61 -18.49
C LYS A 477 5.54 -0.22 -17.64
N GLU A 478 4.70 -1.04 -18.26
CA GLU A 478 3.81 -1.97 -17.56
C GLU A 478 4.60 -3.04 -16.82
N ILE A 479 5.65 -3.60 -17.44
CA ILE A 479 6.56 -4.56 -16.83
C ILE A 479 7.29 -3.92 -15.64
N ASP A 480 7.79 -2.69 -15.76
CA ASP A 480 8.44 -1.98 -14.66
C ASP A 480 7.47 -1.73 -13.49
N SER A 481 6.23 -1.36 -13.79
CA SER A 481 5.18 -1.19 -12.78
C SER A 481 4.88 -2.51 -12.06
N ALA A 482 4.76 -3.61 -12.80
CA ALA A 482 4.57 -4.94 -12.24
C ALA A 482 5.77 -5.38 -11.38
N LYS A 483 6.99 -5.04 -11.80
CA LYS A 483 8.22 -5.34 -11.05
C LYS A 483 8.27 -4.59 -9.72
N ILE A 484 7.91 -3.31 -9.70
CA ILE A 484 7.79 -2.51 -8.47
C ILE A 484 6.75 -3.14 -7.54
N TRP A 485 5.57 -3.49 -8.07
CA TRP A 485 4.52 -4.14 -7.28
C TRP A 485 4.97 -5.49 -6.68
N VAL A 486 5.69 -6.32 -7.45
CA VAL A 486 6.27 -7.58 -6.93
C VAL A 486 7.29 -7.31 -5.83
N CYS A 487 8.14 -6.29 -5.99
CA CYS A 487 9.10 -5.90 -4.94
C CYS A 487 8.41 -5.45 -3.65
N GLU A 488 7.35 -4.65 -3.74
CA GLU A 488 6.55 -4.23 -2.58
C GLU A 488 5.85 -5.43 -1.92
N LYS A 489 5.25 -6.33 -2.69
CA LYS A 489 4.62 -7.54 -2.13
C LYS A 489 5.62 -8.49 -1.52
N LYS A 490 6.83 -8.58 -2.07
CA LYS A 490 7.92 -9.36 -1.48
C LYS A 490 8.33 -8.80 -0.11
N SER A 491 8.49 -7.48 0.02
CA SER A 491 8.85 -6.88 1.32
C SER A 491 7.72 -7.01 2.33
N GLU A 492 6.45 -6.84 1.93
CA GLU A 492 5.29 -7.15 2.78
C GLU A 492 5.32 -8.61 3.27
N LEU A 493 5.58 -9.57 2.37
CA LEU A 493 5.71 -10.99 2.71
C LEU A 493 6.84 -11.25 3.70
N GLU A 494 8.01 -10.63 3.51
CA GLU A 494 9.13 -10.74 4.44
C GLU A 494 8.76 -10.19 5.84
N THR A 495 8.04 -9.07 5.91
CA THR A 495 7.58 -8.54 7.20
C THR A 495 6.54 -9.44 7.89
N LEU A 496 5.65 -10.07 7.12
CA LEU A 496 4.67 -11.02 7.66
C LEU A 496 5.34 -12.32 8.11
N ALA A 497 6.33 -12.82 7.36
CA ALA A 497 7.12 -13.99 7.73
C ALA A 497 7.86 -13.76 9.07
N ALA A 498 8.50 -12.60 9.24
CA ALA A 498 9.16 -12.25 10.51
C ALA A 498 8.18 -12.15 11.69
N LYS A 499 6.95 -11.64 11.46
CA LYS A 499 5.89 -11.63 12.48
C LYS A 499 5.42 -13.04 12.84
N LEU A 500 5.32 -13.94 11.86
CA LEU A 500 4.96 -15.34 12.07
C LEU A 500 6.02 -16.05 12.91
N GLU A 501 7.31 -15.94 12.55
CA GLU A 501 8.43 -16.50 13.33
C GLU A 501 8.43 -15.99 14.78
N CYS A 502 8.19 -14.69 14.97
CA CYS A 502 8.08 -14.11 16.31
C CYS A 502 6.89 -14.71 17.10
N GLY A 503 5.74 -14.92 16.43
CA GLY A 503 4.58 -15.58 17.00
C GLY A 503 4.83 -17.04 17.39
N GLU A 504 5.50 -17.81 16.53
CA GLU A 504 5.89 -19.20 16.80
C GLU A 504 6.86 -19.30 18.00
N ALA A 505 7.83 -18.38 18.09
CA ALA A 505 8.72 -18.29 19.25
C ALA A 505 7.95 -17.98 20.56
N GLN A 506 6.93 -17.11 20.49
CA GLN A 506 6.07 -16.84 21.64
C GLN A 506 5.23 -18.07 22.02
N GLU A 507 4.70 -18.81 21.04
CA GLU A 507 3.91 -20.02 21.27
C GLU A 507 4.74 -21.12 21.94
N THR A 508 5.97 -21.35 21.49
CA THR A 508 6.88 -22.33 22.11
C THR A 508 7.18 -21.98 23.56
N LEU A 509 7.40 -20.70 23.86
CA LEU A 509 7.62 -20.22 25.22
C LEU A 509 6.37 -20.39 26.11
N LEU A 510 5.17 -20.15 25.56
CA LEU A 510 3.91 -20.40 26.28
C LEU A 510 3.70 -21.90 26.53
N LYS A 511 3.98 -22.77 25.55
CA LYS A 511 3.92 -24.23 25.73
C LYS A 511 4.87 -24.71 26.82
N GLU A 512 6.09 -24.18 26.88
CA GLU A 512 7.04 -24.52 27.95
C GLU A 512 6.53 -24.07 29.33
N LYS A 513 5.96 -22.86 29.43
CA LYS A 513 5.34 -22.36 30.67
C LYS A 513 4.15 -23.21 31.10
N LEU A 514 3.30 -23.62 30.17
CA LEU A 514 2.16 -24.50 30.44
C LEU A 514 2.64 -25.85 30.98
N SER A 515 3.64 -26.46 30.35
CA SER A 515 4.20 -27.72 30.84
C SER A 515 4.78 -27.61 32.26
N LYS A 516 5.41 -26.48 32.60
CA LYS A 516 5.89 -26.21 33.97
C LYS A 516 4.73 -26.08 34.97
N LEU A 517 3.64 -25.42 34.60
CA LEU A 517 2.46 -25.29 35.46
C LEU A 517 1.73 -26.61 35.64
N GLU A 518 1.61 -27.42 34.59
CA GLU A 518 1.01 -28.76 34.67
C GLU A 518 1.78 -29.67 35.63
N LYS A 519 3.13 -29.64 35.60
CA LYS A 519 3.95 -30.39 36.56
C LYS A 519 3.71 -29.96 37.99
N LYS A 520 3.69 -28.64 38.26
CA LYS A 520 3.39 -28.10 39.60
C LYS A 520 2.00 -28.50 40.07
N LEU A 521 1.00 -28.45 39.18
CA LEU A 521 -0.36 -28.85 39.52
C LEU A 521 -0.45 -30.35 39.84
N ALA A 522 0.30 -31.19 39.12
CA ALA A 522 0.39 -32.61 39.42
C ALA A 522 1.05 -32.87 40.79
N GLU A 523 2.15 -32.18 41.09
CA GLU A 523 2.85 -32.23 42.39
C GLU A 523 1.92 -31.80 43.53
N GLU A 524 1.28 -30.62 43.42
CA GLU A 524 0.29 -30.13 44.40
C GLU A 524 -0.90 -31.09 44.54
N GLY A 525 -1.34 -31.72 43.44
CA GLY A 525 -2.37 -32.75 43.47
C GLY A 525 -1.97 -33.97 44.31
N THR A 526 -0.71 -34.42 44.21
CA THR A 526 -0.19 -35.53 45.02
C THR A 526 -0.03 -35.15 46.49
N GLU A 527 0.40 -33.94 46.80
CA GLU A 527 0.50 -33.41 48.17
C GLU A 527 -0.89 -33.25 48.79
N LYS A 528 -1.87 -32.77 48.04
CA LYS A 528 -3.26 -32.67 48.51
C LYS A 528 -3.84 -34.04 48.85
N LEU A 529 -3.53 -35.07 48.05
CA LEU A 529 -3.95 -36.45 48.34
C LEU A 529 -3.24 -37.01 49.59
N SER A 530 -1.97 -36.67 49.82
CA SER A 530 -1.24 -37.11 51.01
C SER A 530 -1.78 -36.42 52.28
N LEU A 531 -2.05 -35.11 52.21
CA LEU A 531 -2.68 -34.34 53.28
C LEU A 531 -4.10 -34.85 53.57
N ALA A 532 -4.91 -35.12 52.55
CA ALA A 532 -6.26 -35.68 52.73
C ALA A 532 -6.23 -37.02 53.48
N LYS A 533 -5.24 -37.89 53.21
CA LYS A 533 -5.04 -39.14 53.95
C LYS A 533 -4.65 -38.92 55.41
N VAL A 534 -3.93 -37.84 55.72
CA VAL A 534 -3.55 -37.48 57.09
C VAL A 534 -4.75 -36.90 57.84
N VAL A 535 -5.52 -36.03 57.19
CA VAL A 535 -6.74 -35.43 57.76
C VAL A 535 -7.75 -36.52 58.12
N THR A 536 -8.01 -37.49 57.24
CA THR A 536 -8.95 -38.58 57.55
C THR A 536 -8.50 -39.45 58.74
N LYS A 537 -7.19 -39.63 58.96
CA LYS A 537 -6.66 -40.29 60.16
C LYS A 537 -6.91 -39.48 61.42
N PHE A 538 -6.69 -38.16 61.38
CA PHE A 538 -6.96 -37.29 62.52
C PHE A 538 -8.45 -37.22 62.83
N GLU A 539 -9.32 -37.13 61.82
CA GLU A 539 -10.77 -37.18 62.00
C GLU A 539 -11.22 -38.48 62.70
N ALA A 540 -10.67 -39.62 62.31
CA ALA A 540 -10.94 -40.90 62.97
C ALA A 540 -10.50 -40.88 64.44
N ARG A 541 -9.29 -40.36 64.73
CA ARG A 541 -8.77 -40.27 66.10
C ARG A 541 -9.58 -39.32 66.98
N ILE A 542 -10.03 -38.20 66.42
CA ILE A 542 -10.91 -37.25 67.10
C ILE A 542 -12.23 -37.92 67.47
N LYS A 543 -12.86 -38.65 66.53
CA LYS A 543 -14.10 -39.40 66.80
C LYS A 543 -13.92 -40.43 67.92
N GLU A 544 -12.82 -41.16 67.92
CA GLU A 544 -12.51 -42.13 68.98
C GLU A 544 -12.33 -41.46 70.35
N LEU A 545 -11.59 -40.35 70.40
CA LEU A 545 -11.41 -39.57 71.63
C LEU A 545 -12.74 -38.98 72.12
N GLU A 546 -13.60 -38.52 71.20
CA GLU A 546 -14.93 -38.00 71.53
C GLU A 546 -15.81 -39.08 72.19
N ILE A 547 -15.79 -40.31 71.65
CA ILE A 547 -16.49 -41.46 72.26
C ILE A 547 -15.94 -41.76 73.65
N ASN A 548 -14.61 -41.75 73.83
CA ASN A 548 -13.99 -42.01 75.13
C ASN A 548 -14.28 -40.92 76.17
N VAL A 549 -14.42 -39.66 75.76
CA VAL A 549 -14.83 -38.57 76.66
C VAL A 549 -16.28 -38.76 77.08
N LYS A 550 -17.19 -39.00 76.13
CA LYS A 550 -18.61 -39.28 76.45
C LYS A 550 -18.78 -40.48 77.37
N GLY A 551 -17.99 -41.55 77.18
CA GLY A 551 -17.98 -42.71 78.07
C GLY A 551 -17.57 -42.35 79.50
N ARG A 552 -16.49 -41.59 79.68
CA ARG A 552 -16.02 -41.15 81.01
C ARG A 552 -16.99 -40.19 81.70
N GLU A 553 -17.69 -39.34 80.95
CA GLU A 553 -18.75 -38.49 81.51
C GLU A 553 -19.88 -39.33 82.12
N ILE A 554 -20.30 -40.41 81.44
CA ILE A 554 -21.32 -41.33 81.96
C ILE A 554 -20.84 -42.03 83.24
N GLU A 555 -19.60 -42.55 83.26
CA GLU A 555 -19.01 -43.17 84.45
C GLU A 555 -18.90 -42.19 85.63
N LEU A 556 -18.56 -40.93 85.36
CA LEU A 556 -18.48 -39.90 86.38
C LEU A 556 -19.86 -39.59 86.98
N LEU A 557 -20.91 -39.54 86.13
CA LEU A 557 -22.28 -39.34 86.57
C LEU A 557 -22.76 -40.51 87.46
N SER A 558 -22.48 -41.76 87.06
CA SER A 558 -22.85 -42.94 87.86
C SER A 558 -22.12 -42.98 89.20
N LEU A 559 -20.81 -42.68 89.22
CA LEU A 559 -20.05 -42.57 90.47
C LEU A 559 -20.58 -41.43 91.36
N GLY A 560 -21.04 -40.33 90.74
CA GLY A 560 -21.72 -39.24 91.44
C GLY A 560 -23.03 -39.71 92.10
N GLU A 561 -23.83 -40.53 91.41
CA GLU A 561 -25.03 -41.17 91.97
C GLU A 561 -24.69 -42.12 93.14
N GLU A 562 -23.68 -42.97 92.98
CA GLU A 562 -23.23 -43.90 94.02
C GLU A 562 -22.76 -43.15 95.28
N LYS A 563 -21.98 -42.08 95.11
CA LYS A 563 -21.57 -41.21 96.22
C LYS A 563 -22.78 -40.57 96.91
N ARG A 564 -23.77 -40.08 96.14
CA ARG A 564 -25.01 -39.53 96.70
C ARG A 564 -25.80 -40.59 97.49
N GLU A 565 -25.86 -41.82 97.01
CA GLU A 565 -26.52 -42.93 97.71
C GLU A 565 -25.77 -43.32 98.99
N ALA A 566 -24.43 -43.45 98.94
CA ALA A 566 -23.63 -43.74 100.12
C ALA A 566 -23.80 -42.66 101.21
N ILE A 567 -23.85 -41.39 100.82
CA ILE A 567 -24.17 -40.28 101.74
C ILE A 567 -25.57 -40.47 102.34
N ARG A 568 -26.59 -40.78 101.53
CA ARG A 568 -27.95 -41.05 102.03
C ARG A 568 -27.98 -42.20 103.03
N GLN A 569 -27.29 -43.31 102.75
CA GLN A 569 -27.18 -44.45 103.66
C GLN A 569 -26.50 -44.08 104.98
N LEU A 570 -25.42 -43.30 104.94
CA LEU A 570 -24.74 -42.80 106.13
C LEU A 570 -25.65 -41.89 106.96
N CYS A 571 -26.41 -40.99 106.33
CA CYS A 571 -27.38 -40.13 107.04
C CYS A 571 -28.40 -40.97 107.82
N VAL A 572 -28.99 -42.00 107.19
CA VAL A 572 -29.94 -42.91 107.85
C VAL A 572 -29.31 -43.61 109.06
N LEU A 573 -28.05 -44.04 108.94
CA LEU A 573 -27.33 -44.69 110.04
C LEU A 573 -27.07 -43.72 111.20
N VAL A 574 -26.69 -42.47 110.90
CA VAL A 574 -26.48 -41.41 111.91
C VAL A 574 -27.78 -41.10 112.64
N ASP A 575 -28.89 -40.97 111.92
CA ASP A 575 -30.20 -40.71 112.51
C ASP A 575 -30.64 -41.87 113.42
N TYR A 576 -30.44 -43.12 112.98
CA TYR A 576 -30.70 -44.31 113.83
C TYR A 576 -29.86 -44.30 115.12
N GLN A 577 -28.58 -43.94 115.04
CA GLN A 577 -27.71 -43.84 116.22
C GLN A 577 -28.16 -42.71 117.16
N ARG A 578 -28.61 -41.57 116.61
CA ARG A 578 -29.18 -40.47 117.39
C ARG A 578 -30.45 -40.89 118.11
N ASP A 579 -31.40 -41.52 117.42
CA ASP A 579 -32.66 -41.98 118.02
C ASP A 579 -32.40 -42.98 119.16
N ARG A 580 -31.52 -43.96 118.92
CA ARG A 580 -31.13 -44.94 119.95
C ARG A 580 -30.44 -44.28 121.15
N TYR A 581 -29.58 -43.30 120.90
CA TYR A 581 -28.92 -42.54 121.96
C TYR A 581 -29.93 -41.73 122.78
N ASP A 582 -30.87 -41.05 122.12
CA ASP A 582 -31.91 -40.28 122.78
C ASP A 582 -32.86 -41.17 123.61
N ASP A 583 -33.19 -42.37 123.11
CA ASP A 583 -33.96 -43.36 123.87
C ASP A 583 -33.18 -43.91 125.08
N LEU A 584 -31.87 -44.16 124.93
CA LEU A 584 -31.00 -44.54 126.04
C LEU A 584 -30.90 -43.41 127.07
N LYS A 585 -30.73 -42.16 126.62
CA LYS A 585 -30.69 -40.98 127.47
C LYS A 585 -32.00 -40.79 128.24
N LYS A 586 -33.16 -40.94 127.59
CA LYS A 586 -34.48 -40.90 128.22
C LYS A 586 -34.67 -42.02 129.26
N SER A 587 -34.22 -43.23 128.96
CA SER A 587 -34.33 -44.36 129.89
C SER A 587 -33.43 -44.19 131.12
N VAL A 588 -32.20 -43.69 130.96
CA VAL A 588 -31.33 -43.32 132.09
C VAL A 588 -31.96 -42.24 132.96
N LEU A 589 -32.47 -41.15 132.37
CA LEU A 589 -33.14 -40.08 133.11
C LEU A 589 -34.38 -40.56 133.89
N LYS A 590 -35.12 -41.56 133.37
CA LYS A 590 -36.24 -42.20 134.09
C LYS A 590 -35.79 -43.03 135.29
N VAL A 591 -34.61 -43.65 135.23
CA VAL A 591 -34.04 -44.40 136.36
C VAL A 591 -33.56 -43.45 137.46
N SER A 592 -33.03 -42.28 137.09
CA SER A 592 -32.59 -41.23 138.02
C SER A 592 -33.71 -40.55 138.81
N LEU A 593 -34.97 -40.65 138.36
CA LEU A 593 -36.15 -40.05 139.00
C LEU A 593 -36.93 -41.03 139.90
N LYS A 594 -36.47 -42.28 140.06
CA LYS A 594 -37.10 -43.31 140.90
C LYS A 594 -36.28 -43.71 142.13
N THR A 595 -35.15 -43.06 142.36
CA THR A 595 -34.44 -42.95 143.64
C THR A 595 -34.78 -41.63 144.27
#